data_AF-A0A960SE41-F1
#
_entry.id   AF-A0A960SE41-F1
#
_cell.length_a   1.000
_cell.length_b   1.000
_cell.length_c   1.000
_cell.angle_alpha   90.00
_cell.angle_beta   90.00
_cell.angle_gamma   90.00
#
_symmetry.space_group_name_H-M   'P 1'
#
loop_
_entity.id
_entity.type
_entity.pdbx_description
1 polymer ?
#
loop_
_entity_poly.entity_id
_entity_poly.type
_entity_poly.pdbx_seq_one_letter_code
_entity_poly.pdbx_strand_id
1 'polypeptide(L)'
;MHIQILSRIHRLACTAGALLILVLATVVSTEAEVSTRKLPVLTGTDVLSVHSKSVGDDFVVYVRVPPEAAAEPERKFPVIYTLDGDHTFPMMASVVTELGFSGAVPPAIIVGIGYGTLDLENGNHRSRDLSPQAFKQFPGLSGGGPKFLKFLTEEAFPMIESKYPADGGQRYLFGHSLGGLFALYTYTKQAEDFAGIVAGSPALVAQLPFLEQTAGDGEARSCRLCILTGDEEDAATFRDDLGPLEARLE
;
A
#
# COMPACT_ATOMS: atom_id res chain seq x y z
N MET A 1 -32.86 -41.99 44.72
CA MET A 1 -31.92 -41.80 45.83
C MET A 1 -32.31 -40.51 46.54
N HIS A 2 -33.00 -40.66 47.67
CA HIS A 2 -33.45 -39.57 48.55
C HIS A 2 -32.25 -38.83 49.14
N ILE A 3 -32.38 -37.52 49.38
CA ILE A 3 -32.00 -36.85 50.64
C ILE A 3 -32.80 -35.52 50.72
N GLN A 4 -33.64 -35.42 51.75
CA GLN A 4 -34.18 -34.19 52.33
C GLN A 4 -33.38 -33.87 53.59
N ILE A 5 -33.01 -32.61 53.84
CA ILE A 5 -32.72 -32.02 55.19
C ILE A 5 -33.03 -30.51 55.08
N LEU A 6 -34.19 -30.03 55.53
CA LEU A 6 -34.57 -29.49 56.86
C LEU A 6 -34.21 -28.00 57.12
N SER A 7 -35.30 -27.29 57.43
CA SER A 7 -35.52 -25.94 57.95
C SER A 7 -34.60 -25.42 59.06
N ARG A 8 -34.49 -24.08 59.17
CA ARG A 8 -34.79 -23.32 60.41
C ARG A 8 -34.91 -21.81 60.18
N ILE A 9 -36.02 -21.24 60.66
CA ILE A 9 -36.32 -19.82 60.82
C ILE A 9 -35.78 -19.36 62.19
N HIS A 10 -35.26 -18.13 62.32
CA HIS A 10 -35.36 -17.32 63.54
C HIS A 10 -35.68 -15.86 63.20
N ARG A 11 -36.45 -15.23 64.08
CA ARG A 11 -37.18 -13.95 63.95
C ARG A 11 -36.39 -12.74 64.48
N LEU A 12 -37.00 -11.56 64.26
CA LEU A 12 -36.92 -10.27 64.98
C LEU A 12 -35.84 -9.31 64.46
N ALA A 13 -36.02 -8.00 64.37
CA ALA A 13 -37.14 -7.05 64.50
C ALA A 13 -36.58 -5.65 64.14
N CYS A 14 -37.45 -4.73 63.70
CA CYS A 14 -37.36 -3.25 63.81
C CYS A 14 -36.02 -2.56 63.45
N THR A 15 -35.95 -1.61 62.53
CA THR A 15 -36.55 -0.27 62.67
C THR A 15 -36.45 0.52 61.36
N ALA A 16 -37.54 1.25 61.07
CA ALA A 16 -37.60 2.58 60.45
C ALA A 16 -36.58 2.99 59.37
N GLY A 17 -37.13 3.34 58.19
CA GLY A 17 -36.75 4.59 57.55
C GLY A 17 -36.27 4.48 56.10
N ALA A 18 -36.83 5.39 55.31
CA ALA A 18 -36.36 5.86 54.00
C ALA A 18 -36.72 4.99 52.78
N LEU A 19 -37.73 5.51 52.05
CA LEU A 19 -37.76 5.62 50.59
C LEU A 19 -36.60 4.90 49.87
N LEU A 20 -36.83 3.67 49.42
CA LEU A 20 -36.04 3.13 48.32
C LEU A 20 -36.77 3.52 47.03
N ILE A 21 -36.37 4.67 46.49
CA ILE A 21 -36.72 5.08 45.14
C ILE A 21 -36.34 3.93 44.23
N LEU A 22 -37.34 3.37 43.56
CA LEU A 22 -37.21 2.40 42.49
C LEU A 22 -36.52 3.11 41.32
N VAL A 23 -35.20 3.28 41.40
CA VAL A 23 -34.40 3.63 40.23
C VAL A 23 -34.35 2.35 39.41
N LEU A 24 -35.38 2.16 38.56
CA LEU A 24 -35.20 1.39 37.34
C LEU A 24 -34.00 2.03 36.66
N ALA A 25 -32.83 1.41 36.79
CA ALA A 25 -31.74 1.64 35.89
C ALA A 25 -32.26 1.18 34.52
N THR A 26 -32.90 2.08 33.79
CA THR A 26 -32.99 1.99 32.35
C THR A 26 -31.55 2.03 31.88
N VAL A 27 -30.95 0.85 31.77
CA VAL A 27 -29.83 0.65 30.87
C VAL A 27 -30.42 0.99 29.51
N VAL A 28 -30.34 2.26 29.13
CA VAL A 28 -30.49 2.65 27.74
C VAL A 28 -29.30 1.98 27.08
N SER A 29 -29.51 0.75 26.61
CA SER A 29 -28.63 0.16 25.63
C SER A 29 -28.77 1.05 24.42
N THR A 30 -27.86 2.00 24.28
CA THR A 30 -27.60 2.63 23.00
C THR A 30 -27.00 1.53 22.14
N GLU A 31 -27.86 0.68 21.56
CA GLU A 31 -27.49 -0.06 20.36
C GLU A 31 -27.21 1.02 19.33
N ALA A 32 -25.92 1.31 19.11
CA ALA A 32 -25.52 2.07 17.95
C ALA A 32 -26.03 1.29 16.74
N GLU A 33 -27.06 1.85 16.08
CA GLU A 33 -27.59 1.29 14.84
C GLU A 33 -26.41 1.19 13.85
N VAL A 34 -25.91 -0.02 13.63
CA VAL A 34 -24.92 -0.27 12.57
C VAL A 34 -25.65 0.03 11.27
N SER A 35 -25.36 1.19 10.69
CA SER A 35 -25.97 1.63 9.43
C SER A 35 -25.68 0.62 8.34
N THR A 36 -26.67 -0.22 8.01
CA THR A 36 -26.57 -1.27 6.99
C THR A 36 -26.69 -0.73 5.56
N ARG A 37 -26.73 0.60 5.36
CA ARG A 37 -27.03 1.23 4.07
C ARG A 37 -25.83 1.56 3.19
N LYS A 38 -24.60 1.40 3.68
CA LYS A 38 -23.40 1.60 2.86
C LYS A 38 -22.42 0.47 3.13
N LEU A 39 -21.90 -0.15 2.06
CA LEU A 39 -20.76 -1.05 2.16
C LEU A 39 -19.63 -0.34 2.91
N PRO A 40 -18.77 -1.08 3.64
CA PRO A 40 -17.54 -0.51 4.18
C PRO A 40 -16.77 0.16 3.03
N VAL A 41 -16.62 1.48 3.10
CA VAL A 41 -15.77 2.24 2.18
C VAL A 41 -14.39 2.29 2.82
N LEU A 42 -13.33 2.23 2.01
CA LEU A 42 -11.98 2.54 2.49
C LEU A 42 -11.99 3.94 3.09
N THR A 43 -11.83 4.05 4.41
CA THR A 43 -11.80 5.33 5.12
C THR A 43 -10.39 5.91 5.14
N GLY A 44 -10.28 7.20 5.47
CA GLY A 44 -8.99 7.90 5.50
C GLY A 44 -8.34 8.05 4.13
N THR A 45 -9.15 8.10 3.07
CA THR A 45 -8.68 8.19 1.69
C THR A 45 -8.82 9.59 1.10
N ASP A 46 -7.79 10.03 0.37
CA ASP A 46 -7.80 11.22 -0.47
C ASP A 46 -7.53 10.86 -1.93
N VAL A 47 -7.98 11.72 -2.85
CA VAL A 47 -7.64 11.66 -4.27
C VAL A 47 -7.09 13.01 -4.69
N LEU A 48 -5.90 13.03 -5.26
CA LEU A 48 -5.20 14.23 -5.69
C LEU A 48 -4.99 14.18 -7.20
N SER A 49 -5.22 15.30 -7.88
CA SER A 49 -4.70 15.49 -9.25
C SER A 49 -3.38 16.23 -9.16
N VAL A 50 -2.33 15.67 -9.76
CA VAL A 50 -0.95 16.15 -9.65
C VAL A 50 -0.38 16.33 -11.05
N HIS A 51 -0.16 17.58 -11.45
CA HIS A 51 0.56 17.89 -12.68
C HIS A 51 2.06 17.69 -12.50
N SER A 52 2.65 16.75 -13.25
CA SER A 52 4.08 16.49 -13.22
C SER A 52 4.84 17.40 -14.17
N LYS A 53 5.85 18.11 -13.65
CA LYS A 53 6.73 18.95 -14.48
C LYS A 53 7.74 18.11 -15.27
N SER A 54 8.28 17.07 -14.66
CA SER A 54 9.27 16.18 -15.28
C SER A 54 8.68 15.33 -16.40
N VAL A 55 7.44 14.85 -16.24
CA VAL A 55 6.72 14.09 -17.27
C VAL A 55 6.01 15.03 -18.26
N GLY A 56 5.46 16.14 -17.77
CA GLY A 56 4.66 17.08 -18.56
C GLY A 56 3.19 16.64 -18.71
N ASP A 57 2.66 15.92 -17.72
CA ASP A 57 1.34 15.29 -17.76
C ASP A 57 0.74 15.18 -16.34
N ASP A 58 -0.56 14.89 -16.26
CA ASP A 58 -1.28 14.77 -14.99
C ASP A 58 -1.34 13.31 -14.49
N PHE A 59 -1.16 13.14 -13.19
CA PHE A 59 -1.38 11.87 -12.49
C PHE A 59 -2.53 12.00 -11.49
N VAL A 60 -3.27 10.91 -11.30
CA VAL A 60 -4.20 10.77 -10.18
C VAL A 60 -3.53 9.98 -9.07
N VAL A 61 -3.36 10.62 -7.92
CA VAL A 61 -2.70 10.06 -6.75
C VAL A 61 -3.75 9.75 -5.68
N TYR A 62 -3.91 8.46 -5.39
CA TYR A 62 -4.78 7.96 -4.34
C TYR A 62 -3.96 7.81 -3.06
N VAL A 63 -4.45 8.34 -1.94
CA VAL A 63 -3.74 8.23 -0.66
C VAL A 63 -4.68 7.60 0.36
N ARG A 64 -4.18 6.66 1.17
CA ARG A 64 -4.86 6.13 2.35
C ARG A 64 -3.97 6.31 3.57
N VAL A 65 -4.45 7.08 4.53
CA VAL A 65 -3.79 7.30 5.82
C VAL A 65 -4.32 6.29 6.84
N PRO A 66 -3.45 5.61 7.61
CA PRO A 66 -3.89 4.68 8.64
C PRO A 66 -4.66 5.40 9.76
N PRO A 67 -5.72 4.80 10.33
CA PRO A 67 -6.53 5.43 11.38
C PRO A 67 -5.72 5.82 12.63
N GLU A 68 -4.61 5.13 12.89
CA GLU A 68 -3.65 5.42 13.95
C GLU A 68 -3.07 6.85 13.86
N ALA A 69 -3.00 7.43 12.66
CA ALA A 69 -2.53 8.80 12.48
C ALA A 69 -3.41 9.85 13.20
N ALA A 70 -4.70 9.55 13.41
CA ALA A 70 -5.58 10.44 14.15
C ALA A 70 -5.34 10.37 15.67
N ALA A 71 -4.88 9.22 16.18
CA ALA A 71 -4.58 9.02 17.60
C ALA A 71 -3.15 9.45 17.97
N GLU A 72 -2.23 9.43 17.00
CA GLU A 72 -0.80 9.68 17.19
C GLU A 72 -0.31 10.79 16.24
N PRO A 73 -0.63 12.08 16.47
CA PRO A 73 -0.38 13.16 15.51
C PRO A 73 1.10 13.43 15.20
N GLU A 74 2.00 13.07 16.13
CA GLU A 74 3.46 13.21 15.96
C GLU A 74 4.11 12.00 15.29
N ARG A 75 3.40 10.87 15.19
CA ARG A 75 3.95 9.65 14.61
C ARG A 75 4.02 9.79 13.10
N LYS A 76 5.18 9.45 12.53
CA LYS A 76 5.35 9.26 11.08
C LYS A 76 5.20 7.78 10.71
N PHE A 77 4.66 7.53 9.53
CA PHE A 77 4.30 6.19 9.05
C PHE A 77 5.11 5.83 7.80
N PRO A 78 5.52 4.56 7.65
CA PRO A 78 6.09 4.07 6.39
C PRO A 78 5.09 4.28 5.25
N VAL A 79 5.61 4.49 4.04
CA VAL A 79 4.80 4.76 2.84
C VAL A 79 4.99 3.65 1.82
N ILE A 80 3.90 3.04 1.37
CA ILE A 80 3.88 2.07 0.28
C ILE A 80 3.33 2.75 -0.96
N TYR A 81 4.20 3.02 -1.93
CA TYR A 81 3.86 3.50 -3.25
C TYR A 81 3.52 2.30 -4.14
N THR A 82 2.29 2.27 -4.67
CA THR A 82 1.83 1.26 -5.61
C THR A 82 1.61 1.88 -6.99
N LEU A 83 2.28 1.33 -8.00
CA LEU A 83 2.12 1.73 -9.39
C LEU A 83 0.81 1.17 -9.97
N ASP A 84 0.35 1.76 -11.08
CA ASP A 84 -0.97 1.45 -11.65
C ASP A 84 -2.11 1.60 -10.61
N GLY A 85 -2.04 2.68 -9.84
CA GLY A 85 -2.87 2.95 -8.67
C GLY A 85 -4.38 2.85 -8.93
N ASP A 86 -4.82 3.09 -10.17
CA ASP A 86 -6.22 2.98 -10.58
C ASP A 86 -6.87 1.63 -10.24
N HIS A 87 -6.09 0.54 -10.22
CA HIS A 87 -6.58 -0.78 -9.80
C HIS A 87 -5.81 -1.39 -8.63
N THR A 88 -4.54 -1.05 -8.44
CA THR A 88 -3.72 -1.65 -7.36
C THR A 88 -3.97 -1.01 -6.00
N PHE A 89 -4.31 0.28 -5.94
CA PHE A 89 -4.59 0.99 -4.69
C PHE A 89 -5.69 0.35 -3.83
N PRO A 90 -6.91 0.07 -4.33
CA PRO A 90 -7.96 -0.49 -3.48
C PRO A 90 -7.60 -1.87 -2.92
N MET A 91 -6.88 -2.69 -3.70
CA MET A 91 -6.36 -3.98 -3.25
C MET A 91 -5.32 -3.79 -2.15
N MET A 92 -4.29 -2.99 -2.39
CA MET A 92 -3.20 -2.75 -1.45
C MET A 92 -3.70 -2.14 -0.14
N ALA A 93 -4.58 -1.13 -0.22
CA ALA A 93 -5.18 -0.50 0.95
C ALA A 93 -5.99 -1.50 1.80
N SER A 94 -6.71 -2.42 1.17
CA SER A 94 -7.49 -3.45 1.86
C SER A 94 -6.58 -4.48 2.54
N VAL A 95 -5.57 -5.00 1.82
CA VAL A 95 -4.62 -5.99 2.36
C VAL A 95 -3.82 -5.43 3.52
N VAL A 96 -3.27 -4.22 3.40
CA VAL A 96 -2.50 -3.60 4.49
C VAL A 96 -3.38 -3.25 5.68
N THR A 97 -4.66 -2.88 5.46
CA THR A 97 -5.60 -2.68 6.57
C THR A 97 -5.83 -3.97 7.36
N GLU A 98 -6.06 -5.09 6.68
CA GLU A 98 -6.26 -6.39 7.32
C GLU A 98 -5.00 -6.89 8.05
N LEU A 99 -3.84 -6.80 7.40
CA LEU A 99 -2.58 -7.21 8.01
C LEU A 99 -2.20 -6.29 9.18
N GLY A 100 -2.56 -5.01 9.13
CA GLY A 100 -2.40 -4.06 10.23
C GLY A 100 -3.31 -4.41 11.41
N PHE A 101 -4.58 -4.75 11.14
CA PHE A 101 -5.54 -5.16 12.16
C PHE A 101 -5.10 -6.43 12.90
N SER A 102 -4.51 -7.39 12.19
CA SER A 102 -3.95 -8.61 12.79
C SER A 102 -2.58 -8.39 13.47
N GLY A 103 -1.97 -7.22 13.33
CA GLY A 103 -0.63 -6.91 13.85
C GLY A 103 0.51 -7.57 13.07
N ALA A 104 0.23 -8.16 11.91
CA ALA A 104 1.23 -8.82 11.06
C ALA A 104 2.17 -7.83 10.36
N VAL A 105 1.68 -6.61 10.08
CA VAL A 105 2.49 -5.51 9.53
C VAL A 105 2.22 -4.22 10.33
N PRO A 106 3.18 -3.29 10.41
CA PRO A 106 2.92 -1.99 11.01
C PRO A 106 1.92 -1.18 10.15
N PRO A 107 1.13 -0.28 10.76
CA PRO A 107 0.32 0.68 10.03
C PRO A 107 1.17 1.48 9.04
N ALA A 108 0.67 1.66 7.82
CA ALA A 108 1.37 2.35 6.74
C ALA A 108 0.42 3.27 5.95
N ILE A 109 0.98 4.33 5.37
CA ILE A 109 0.32 5.14 4.36
C ILE A 109 0.44 4.41 3.03
N ILE A 110 -0.68 4.29 2.30
CA ILE A 110 -0.69 3.71 0.95
C ILE A 110 -0.87 4.84 -0.05
N VAL A 111 -0.02 4.89 -1.07
CA VAL A 111 -0.08 5.88 -2.14
C VAL A 111 -0.15 5.15 -3.48
N GLY A 112 -1.31 5.20 -4.14
CA GLY A 112 -1.48 4.71 -5.51
C GLY A 112 -1.18 5.81 -6.52
N ILE A 113 -0.23 5.57 -7.43
CA ILE A 113 0.06 6.48 -8.55
C ILE A 113 -0.62 5.91 -9.79
N GLY A 114 -1.64 6.60 -10.28
CA GLY A 114 -2.42 6.20 -11.44
C GLY A 114 -2.73 7.36 -12.39
N TYR A 115 -3.69 7.12 -13.28
CA TYR A 115 -4.05 8.00 -14.38
C TYR A 115 -5.50 8.50 -14.31
N GLY A 116 -6.27 8.02 -13.32
CA GLY A 116 -7.71 8.24 -13.20
C GLY A 116 -8.55 7.33 -14.10
N THR A 117 -7.92 6.38 -14.80
CA THR A 117 -8.57 5.52 -15.79
C THR A 117 -7.78 4.23 -16.03
N LEU A 118 -8.50 3.16 -16.39
CA LEU A 118 -7.92 1.90 -16.87
C LEU A 118 -7.85 1.83 -18.40
N ASP A 119 -8.34 2.87 -19.09
CA ASP A 119 -8.32 2.93 -20.55
C ASP A 119 -6.90 3.25 -21.07
N LEU A 120 -6.23 2.20 -21.56
CA LEU A 120 -4.88 2.25 -22.13
C LEU A 120 -4.80 3.06 -23.43
N GLU A 121 -5.91 3.26 -24.13
CA GLU A 121 -5.96 4.06 -25.36
C GLU A 121 -6.23 5.53 -25.04
N ASN A 122 -7.01 5.81 -23.99
CA ASN A 122 -7.46 7.14 -23.64
C ASN A 122 -7.13 7.49 -22.17
N GLY A 123 -5.90 7.94 -21.95
CA GLY A 123 -5.47 8.61 -20.71
C GLY A 123 -4.58 7.77 -19.79
N ASN A 124 -4.58 6.43 -19.90
CA ASN A 124 -3.62 5.62 -19.16
C ASN A 124 -2.31 5.47 -19.95
N HIS A 125 -1.28 6.18 -19.51
CA HIS A 125 0.02 6.25 -20.18
C HIS A 125 1.08 5.34 -19.56
N ARG A 126 0.68 4.25 -18.90
CA ARG A 126 1.62 3.33 -18.24
C ARG A 126 2.71 2.77 -19.15
N SER A 127 2.41 2.52 -20.43
CA SER A 127 3.41 2.05 -21.39
C SER A 127 4.53 3.07 -21.59
N ARG A 128 4.19 4.37 -21.58
CA ARG A 128 5.16 5.47 -21.59
C ARG A 128 5.97 5.46 -20.31
N ASP A 129 5.31 5.58 -19.16
CA ASP A 129 5.96 5.93 -17.90
C ASP A 129 6.67 4.76 -17.22
N LEU A 130 6.16 3.54 -17.36
CA LEU A 130 6.70 2.35 -16.69
C LEU A 130 7.74 1.60 -17.53
N SER A 131 8.07 2.12 -18.72
CA SER A 131 9.10 1.54 -19.58
C SER A 131 10.40 2.34 -19.47
N PRO A 132 11.53 1.74 -19.01
CA PRO A 132 12.79 2.44 -18.81
C PRO A 132 13.39 3.05 -20.09
N GLN A 133 13.24 2.36 -21.21
CA GLN A 133 13.58 2.84 -22.55
C GLN A 133 12.47 2.45 -23.53
N ALA A 134 12.46 3.08 -24.71
CA ALA A 134 11.44 2.82 -25.71
C ALA A 134 11.55 1.38 -26.25
N PHE A 135 10.44 0.66 -26.30
CA PHE A 135 10.34 -0.59 -27.03
C PHE A 135 10.43 -0.32 -28.53
N LYS A 136 11.27 -1.10 -29.23
CA LYS A 136 11.46 -0.96 -30.68
C LYS A 136 10.15 -1.11 -31.47
N GLN A 137 9.25 -1.95 -30.97
CA GLN A 137 7.94 -2.24 -31.56
C GLN A 137 6.92 -1.10 -31.33
N PHE A 138 7.14 -0.27 -30.31
CA PHE A 138 6.23 0.81 -29.91
C PHE A 138 6.98 2.14 -29.70
N PRO A 139 7.63 2.67 -30.76
CA PRO A 139 8.40 3.90 -30.66
C PRO A 139 7.48 5.09 -30.33
N GLY A 140 7.90 5.93 -29.38
CA GLY A 140 7.15 7.13 -28.97
C GLY A 140 5.98 6.88 -28.01
N LEU A 141 5.60 5.62 -27.77
CA LEU A 141 4.56 5.21 -26.81
C LEU A 141 5.14 4.56 -25.54
N SER A 142 6.48 4.53 -25.43
CA SER A 142 7.25 3.91 -24.35
C SER A 142 8.57 4.65 -24.11
N GLY A 143 9.23 4.42 -22.97
CA GLY A 143 10.56 4.95 -22.66
C GLY A 143 10.60 6.21 -21.80
N GLY A 144 9.48 6.54 -21.15
CA GLY A 144 9.34 7.66 -20.23
C GLY A 144 9.86 7.38 -18.81
N GLY A 145 10.33 6.16 -18.52
CA GLY A 145 10.81 5.74 -17.19
C GLY A 145 11.72 6.74 -16.47
N PRO A 146 12.77 7.32 -17.10
CA PRO A 146 13.61 8.31 -16.44
C PRO A 146 12.86 9.56 -15.98
N LYS A 147 11.89 10.04 -16.77
CA LYS A 147 11.04 11.18 -16.41
C LYS A 147 10.07 10.81 -15.29
N PHE A 148 9.50 9.62 -15.34
CA PHE A 148 8.58 9.15 -14.29
C PHE A 148 9.31 8.89 -12.96
N LEU A 149 10.53 8.35 -12.98
CA LEU A 149 11.35 8.23 -11.78
C LEU A 149 11.66 9.59 -11.16
N LYS A 150 11.99 10.58 -12.00
CA LYS A 150 12.17 11.97 -11.55
C LYS A 150 10.91 12.56 -10.93
N PHE A 151 9.73 12.27 -11.49
CA PHE A 151 8.45 12.65 -10.89
C PHE A 151 8.30 12.04 -9.49
N LEU A 152 8.59 10.75 -9.32
CA LEU A 152 8.48 10.11 -8.01
C LEU A 152 9.37 10.79 -6.97
N THR A 153 10.65 10.97 -7.28
CA THR A 153 11.67 11.40 -6.32
C THR A 153 11.67 12.90 -6.05
N GLU A 154 11.45 13.73 -7.07
CA GLU A 154 11.54 15.19 -6.96
C GLU A 154 10.18 15.87 -6.76
N GLU A 155 9.06 15.18 -7.01
CA GLU A 155 7.72 15.79 -7.00
C GLU A 155 6.75 15.03 -6.08
N ALA A 156 6.54 13.73 -6.30
CA ALA A 156 5.55 12.95 -5.58
C ALA A 156 5.92 12.72 -4.10
N PHE A 157 7.16 12.30 -3.81
CA PHE A 157 7.58 12.04 -2.43
C PHE A 157 7.55 13.31 -1.56
N PRO A 158 8.13 14.46 -2.00
CA PRO A 158 8.04 15.70 -1.24
C PRO A 158 6.59 16.18 -1.03
N MET A 159 5.72 16.00 -2.02
CA MET A 159 4.30 16.33 -1.91
C MET A 159 3.60 15.48 -0.84
N ILE A 160 3.81 14.16 -0.86
CA ILE A 160 3.22 13.26 0.15
C ILE A 160 3.76 13.57 1.54
N GLU A 161 5.08 13.77 1.68
CA GLU A 161 5.74 14.01 2.97
C GLU A 161 5.40 15.35 3.61
N SER A 162 5.08 16.35 2.78
CA SER A 162 4.62 17.66 3.28
C SER A 162 3.14 17.66 3.72
N LYS A 163 2.31 16.81 3.10
CA LYS A 163 0.85 16.81 3.33
C LYS A 163 0.38 15.76 4.34
N TYR A 164 1.11 14.66 4.47
CA TYR A 164 0.73 13.52 5.31
C TYR A 164 1.82 13.21 6.35
N PRO A 165 1.51 12.48 7.43
CA PRO A 165 2.50 12.04 8.41
C PRO A 165 3.36 10.88 7.85
N ALA A 166 3.96 11.08 6.68
CA ALA A 166 4.83 10.13 6.02
C ALA A 166 6.27 10.19 6.54
N ASP A 167 6.88 9.03 6.73
CA ASP A 167 8.30 8.87 7.03
C ASP A 167 9.08 8.73 5.72
N GLY A 168 9.78 9.80 5.33
CA GLY A 168 10.60 9.82 4.12
C GLY A 168 11.80 8.84 4.16
N GLY A 169 12.19 8.32 5.33
CA GLY A 169 13.21 7.28 5.44
C GLY A 169 12.67 5.87 5.18
N GLN A 170 11.35 5.69 5.08
CA GLN A 170 10.69 4.39 5.02
C GLN A 170 9.73 4.32 3.83
N ARG A 171 10.27 4.51 2.62
CA ARG A 171 9.54 4.39 1.36
C ARG A 171 9.65 2.98 0.80
N TYR A 172 8.53 2.44 0.35
CA TYR A 172 8.43 1.14 -0.30
C TYR A 172 7.77 1.30 -1.67
N LEU A 173 8.27 0.61 -2.69
CA LEU A 173 7.68 0.62 -4.03
C LEU A 173 7.13 -0.76 -4.39
N PHE A 174 5.92 -0.82 -4.92
CA PHE A 174 5.35 -2.02 -5.53
C PHE A 174 4.91 -1.73 -6.96
N GLY A 175 5.25 -2.64 -7.86
CA GLY A 175 4.75 -2.63 -9.23
C GLY A 175 4.59 -4.04 -9.78
N HIS A 176 3.61 -4.21 -10.67
CA HIS A 176 3.29 -5.48 -11.32
C HIS A 176 3.42 -5.37 -12.86
N SER A 177 3.88 -6.41 -13.55
CA SER A 177 4.05 -6.42 -15.02
C SER A 177 4.99 -5.29 -15.49
N LEU A 178 4.56 -4.33 -16.32
CA LEU A 178 5.38 -3.14 -16.61
C LEU A 178 5.75 -2.33 -15.34
N GLY A 179 4.89 -2.31 -14.32
CA GLY A 179 5.23 -1.71 -13.04
C GLY A 179 6.36 -2.47 -12.34
N GLY A 180 6.42 -3.80 -12.48
CA GLY A 180 7.53 -4.60 -11.96
C GLY A 180 8.83 -4.34 -12.72
N LEU A 181 8.77 -4.18 -14.04
CA LEU A 181 9.89 -3.75 -14.87
C LEU A 181 10.42 -2.37 -14.40
N PHE A 182 9.52 -1.41 -14.18
CA PHE A 182 9.87 -0.10 -13.64
C PHE A 182 10.45 -0.17 -12.22
N ALA A 183 9.93 -1.05 -11.37
CA ALA A 183 10.44 -1.27 -10.02
C ALA A 183 11.89 -1.79 -10.04
N LEU A 184 12.20 -2.76 -10.91
CA LEU A 184 13.58 -3.21 -11.12
C LEU A 184 14.48 -2.09 -11.63
N TYR A 185 14.01 -1.33 -12.62
CA TYR A 185 14.76 -0.16 -13.11
C TYR A 185 15.04 0.85 -12.00
N THR A 186 14.05 1.13 -11.15
CA THR A 186 14.20 2.02 -9.99
C THR A 186 15.25 1.49 -9.03
N TYR A 187 15.25 0.18 -8.73
CA TYR A 187 16.29 -0.43 -7.92
C TYR A 187 17.70 -0.30 -8.54
N THR A 188 17.82 -0.39 -9.87
CA THR A 188 19.14 -0.20 -10.53
C THR A 188 19.62 1.25 -10.52
N LYS A 189 18.71 2.24 -10.43
CA LYS A 189 19.02 3.67 -10.63
C LYS A 189 18.96 4.54 -9.39
N GLN A 190 18.10 4.20 -8.44
CA GLN A 190 17.72 5.07 -7.33
C GLN A 190 17.23 4.23 -6.14
N ALA A 191 18.00 3.20 -5.75
CA ALA A 191 17.62 2.31 -4.65
C ALA A 191 17.66 3.02 -3.29
N GLU A 192 18.57 3.98 -3.12
CA GLU A 192 18.89 4.68 -1.89
C GLU A 192 17.71 5.48 -1.30
N ASP A 193 16.72 5.83 -2.13
CA ASP A 193 15.52 6.54 -1.68
C ASP A 193 14.45 5.61 -1.08
N PHE A 194 14.68 4.29 -1.12
CA PHE A 194 13.72 3.26 -0.71
C PHE A 194 14.28 2.33 0.37
N ALA A 195 13.43 1.98 1.33
CA ALA A 195 13.69 0.91 2.29
C ALA A 195 13.39 -0.48 1.71
N GLY A 196 12.56 -0.55 0.66
CA GLY A 196 12.33 -1.79 -0.09
C GLY A 196 11.56 -1.60 -1.39
N ILE A 197 11.80 -2.48 -2.34
CA ILE A 197 11.16 -2.51 -3.66
C ILE A 197 10.65 -3.93 -3.92
N VAL A 198 9.42 -4.04 -4.40
CA VAL A 198 8.78 -5.29 -4.78
C VAL A 198 8.43 -5.24 -6.27
N ALA A 199 9.06 -6.10 -7.06
CA ALA A 199 8.80 -6.29 -8.48
C ALA A 199 7.98 -7.57 -8.69
N GLY A 200 6.67 -7.42 -8.89
CA GLY A 200 5.76 -8.53 -9.20
C GLY A 200 5.70 -8.79 -10.70
N SER A 201 5.97 -10.03 -11.11
CA SER A 201 5.95 -10.53 -12.48
C SER A 201 6.48 -9.49 -13.49
N PRO A 202 7.72 -8.98 -13.30
CA PRO A 202 8.26 -7.89 -14.11
C PRO A 202 8.30 -8.28 -15.59
N ALA A 203 7.82 -7.40 -16.46
CA ALA A 203 7.82 -7.63 -17.90
C ALA A 203 9.23 -7.42 -18.49
N LEU A 204 10.13 -8.38 -18.25
CA LEU A 204 11.56 -8.29 -18.57
C LEU A 204 11.84 -8.23 -20.08
N VAL A 205 11.20 -9.09 -20.87
CA VAL A 205 11.21 -9.17 -22.34
C VAL A 205 12.41 -8.45 -23.01
N ALA A 206 12.17 -7.53 -23.94
CA ALA A 206 13.21 -6.81 -24.69
C ALA A 206 14.06 -5.82 -23.86
N GLN A 207 13.83 -5.72 -22.56
CA GLN A 207 14.42 -4.72 -21.66
C GLN A 207 15.50 -5.29 -20.74
N LEU A 208 15.58 -6.62 -20.62
CA LEU A 208 16.55 -7.28 -19.75
C LEU A 208 18.01 -6.85 -20.00
N PRO A 209 18.53 -6.81 -21.25
CA PRO A 209 19.91 -6.36 -21.47
C PRO A 209 20.18 -4.92 -21.03
N PHE A 210 19.14 -4.07 -21.09
CA PHE A 210 19.24 -2.69 -20.59
C PHE A 210 19.25 -2.67 -19.07
N LEU A 211 18.37 -3.43 -18.41
CA LEU A 211 18.35 -3.54 -16.95
C LEU A 211 19.69 -4.03 -16.41
N GLU A 212 20.22 -5.10 -17.01
CA GLU A 212 21.55 -5.61 -16.71
C GLU A 212 22.57 -4.46 -16.83
N GLN A 213 22.69 -3.83 -17.99
CA GLN A 213 23.63 -2.71 -18.19
C GLN A 213 23.50 -1.63 -17.10
N THR A 214 22.28 -1.31 -16.69
CA THR A 214 22.02 -0.29 -15.66
C THR A 214 22.30 -0.73 -14.23
N ALA A 215 22.24 -2.03 -13.92
CA ALA A 215 22.49 -2.57 -12.59
C ALA A 215 23.94 -2.37 -12.12
N GLY A 216 24.89 -2.22 -13.05
CA GLY A 216 26.31 -2.09 -12.73
C GLY A 216 26.89 -3.39 -12.18
N ASP A 217 27.98 -3.29 -11.42
CA ASP A 217 28.69 -4.43 -10.83
C ASP A 217 28.52 -4.41 -9.29
N GLY A 218 27.42 -4.98 -8.79
CA GLY A 218 27.33 -5.54 -7.43
C GLY A 218 27.70 -4.64 -6.24
N GLU A 219 27.39 -3.34 -6.28
CA GLU A 219 27.50 -2.53 -5.06
C GLU A 219 26.32 -2.83 -4.11
N ALA A 220 26.65 -3.17 -2.86
CA ALA A 220 25.66 -3.46 -1.83
C ALA A 220 24.72 -2.27 -1.62
N ARG A 221 23.42 -2.51 -1.77
CA ARG A 221 22.36 -1.51 -1.59
C ARG A 221 21.67 -1.73 -0.24
N SER A 222 21.34 -0.66 0.48
CA SER A 222 20.56 -0.73 1.72
C SER A 222 19.09 -1.09 1.49
N CYS A 223 18.60 -0.84 0.28
CA CYS A 223 17.24 -1.16 -0.15
C CYS A 223 17.06 -2.68 -0.31
N ARG A 224 15.97 -3.23 0.23
CA ARG A 224 15.60 -4.63 0.05
C ARG A 224 14.84 -4.83 -1.26
N LEU A 225 15.30 -5.74 -2.11
CA LEU A 225 14.57 -6.14 -3.31
C LEU A 225 13.83 -7.46 -3.10
N CYS A 226 12.57 -7.52 -3.52
CA CYS A 226 11.80 -8.76 -3.63
C CYS A 226 11.26 -8.89 -5.06
N ILE A 227 11.55 -10.01 -5.71
CA ILE A 227 11.03 -10.33 -7.04
C ILE A 227 10.06 -11.52 -6.89
N LEU A 228 8.86 -11.37 -7.41
CA LEU A 228 7.80 -12.38 -7.35
C LEU A 228 7.38 -12.76 -8.77
N THR A 229 7.06 -14.02 -9.02
CA THR A 229 6.54 -14.50 -10.31
C THR A 229 5.61 -15.70 -10.08
N GLY A 230 4.61 -15.88 -10.94
CA GLY A 230 3.79 -17.08 -10.96
C GLY A 230 4.52 -18.27 -11.56
N ASP A 231 4.27 -19.47 -11.05
CA ASP A 231 4.85 -20.73 -11.54
C ASP A 231 4.23 -21.19 -12.87
N GLU A 232 3.00 -20.79 -13.16
CA GLU A 232 2.28 -21.00 -14.43
C GLU A 232 2.52 -19.88 -15.46
N GLU A 233 3.21 -18.79 -15.08
CA GLU A 233 3.84 -17.92 -16.08
C GLU A 233 4.95 -18.73 -16.76
N ASP A 234 5.49 -18.31 -17.92
CA ASP A 234 6.56 -19.07 -18.59
C ASP A 234 7.86 -19.04 -17.76
N ALA A 235 7.87 -19.83 -16.67
CA ALA A 235 8.75 -19.73 -15.53
C ALA A 235 10.13 -20.32 -15.82
N ALA A 236 10.27 -21.06 -16.92
CA ALA A 236 11.55 -21.48 -17.47
C ALA A 236 12.25 -20.27 -18.10
N THR A 237 11.58 -19.56 -19.00
CA THR A 237 12.10 -18.33 -19.62
C THR A 237 12.38 -17.26 -18.55
N PHE A 238 11.50 -17.09 -17.56
CA PHE A 238 11.66 -16.07 -16.54
C PHE A 238 12.81 -16.32 -15.54
N ARG A 239 13.02 -17.57 -15.08
CA ARG A 239 14.17 -17.91 -14.21
C ARG A 239 15.49 -17.83 -14.95
N ASP A 240 15.52 -18.29 -16.20
CA ASP A 240 16.72 -18.22 -17.03
C ASP A 240 17.06 -16.75 -17.37
N ASP A 241 16.06 -15.90 -17.58
CA ASP A 241 16.20 -14.47 -17.83
C ASP A 241 16.65 -13.68 -16.58
N LEU A 242 16.21 -14.08 -15.38
CA LEU A 242 16.59 -13.37 -14.15
C LEU A 242 17.98 -13.72 -13.63
N GLY A 243 18.49 -14.93 -13.84
CA GLY A 243 19.76 -15.36 -13.26
C GLY A 243 20.94 -14.39 -13.50
N PRO A 244 21.18 -13.92 -14.75
CA PRO A 244 22.21 -12.93 -15.03
C PRO A 244 21.96 -11.57 -14.37
N LEU A 245 20.70 -11.16 -14.20
CA LEU A 245 20.34 -9.92 -13.54
C LEU A 245 20.54 -10.04 -12.02
N GLU A 246 20.04 -11.11 -11.39
CA GLU A 246 20.19 -11.39 -9.96
C GLU A 246 21.66 -11.34 -9.54
N ALA A 247 22.56 -11.98 -10.30
CA ALA A 247 24.00 -11.98 -10.05
C ALA A 247 24.65 -10.58 -10.06
N ARG A 248 23.98 -9.56 -10.62
CA ARG A 248 24.45 -8.17 -10.66
C ARG A 248 23.78 -7.29 -9.61
N LEU A 249 22.69 -7.77 -9.01
CA LEU A 249 21.92 -7.08 -7.99
C LEU A 249 22.39 -7.46 -6.57
N GLU A 250 23.01 -8.64 -6.42
CA GLU A 250 23.79 -9.09 -5.25
C GLU A 250 25.18 -8.42 -5.18
#